data_AF-A0A949ENA9-F1
#
_entry.id   AF-A0A949ENA9-F1
#
_cell.length_a   1.000
_cell.length_b   1.000
_cell.length_c   1.000
_cell.angle_alpha   90.00
_cell.angle_beta   90.00
_cell.angle_gamma   90.00
#
_symmetry.space_group_name_H-M   'P 1'
#
loop_
_entity.id
_entity.type
_entity.pdbx_description
1 polymer ?
#
loop_
_entity_poly.entity_id
_entity_poly.type
_entity_poly.pdbx_seq_one_letter_code
_entity_poly.pdbx_strand_id
1 'polypeptide(L)'
;PRLYELPIGGTAVGTGLNAHSEFAKKVVTKISNFTKLPFTPSPNKFEAIAAHDTIVEFSGILKTIAVSLMKIANDIRWLGSGPRCAIGEINLPSNEPGSSIMPGKVNPTQCEALTMVCAQVLGNDTTINIAGSSGNFELNVFKPVMIYNLLQSINLISDASNSFNKNCIKGITANLFNIDNNLNNSLMLVTALNPHIGYDNAAKVAQKAYSDGITLKKATVSLGYLTDKEFDKFVNPKNMLNPIKKNNKK
;
A
#
# COMPACT_ATOMS: atom_id res chain seq x y z
N PRO A 1 17.78 5.16 12.14
CA PRO A 1 19.02 5.50 12.91
C PRO A 1 19.47 6.96 12.73
N ARG A 2 19.54 7.47 11.50
CA ARG A 2 20.02 8.83 11.21
C ARG A 2 19.25 9.96 11.91
N LEU A 3 17.93 9.81 12.13
CA LEU A 3 17.14 10.77 12.92
C LEU A 3 17.60 10.95 14.39
N TYR A 4 18.42 10.01 14.89
CA TYR A 4 18.98 10.08 16.23
C TYR A 4 20.24 10.95 16.32
N GLU A 5 20.79 11.40 15.19
CA GLU A 5 21.97 12.24 15.14
C GLU A 5 21.60 13.71 15.38
N LEU A 6 22.13 14.31 16.44
CA LEU A 6 21.79 15.68 16.84
C LEU A 6 22.91 16.67 16.52
N PRO A 7 22.61 17.83 15.89
CA PRO A 7 23.56 18.91 15.66
C PRO A 7 23.90 19.71 16.94
N ILE A 8 23.38 19.31 18.10
CA ILE A 8 23.60 20.00 19.37
C ILE A 8 25.11 20.14 19.68
N GLY A 9 25.51 21.32 20.11
CA GLY A 9 26.92 21.69 20.28
C GLY A 9 27.60 22.23 19.01
N GLY A 10 26.93 22.24 17.84
CA GLY A 10 27.42 22.95 16.65
C GLY A 10 27.30 24.48 16.76
N THR A 11 26.44 24.99 17.65
CA THR A 11 26.24 26.42 17.93
C THR A 11 25.81 27.22 16.69
N ALA A 12 26.47 28.33 16.35
CA ALA A 12 26.02 29.24 15.29
C ALA A 12 26.15 28.63 13.89
N VAL A 13 27.31 28.06 13.57
CA VAL A 13 27.68 27.64 12.20
C VAL A 13 28.30 26.25 12.12
N GLY A 14 28.29 25.48 13.21
CA GLY A 14 28.85 24.12 13.26
C GLY A 14 30.22 24.00 13.94
N THR A 15 30.90 25.10 14.24
CA THR A 15 32.23 25.11 14.87
C THR A 15 32.23 24.78 16.36
N GLY A 16 31.08 24.93 17.03
CA GLY A 16 30.99 24.82 18.49
C GLY A 16 31.53 26.02 19.27
N LEU A 17 31.69 27.18 18.63
CA LEU A 17 32.07 28.42 19.31
C LEU A 17 31.17 28.68 20.52
N ASN A 18 31.78 28.96 21.67
CA ASN A 18 31.13 29.16 22.98
C ASN A 18 30.46 27.91 23.59
N ALA A 19 30.60 26.72 23.00
CA ALA A 19 30.20 25.47 23.65
C ALA A 19 31.37 24.86 24.44
N HIS A 20 31.08 24.33 25.63
CA HIS A 20 32.04 23.48 26.34
C HIS A 20 32.29 22.20 25.52
N SER A 21 33.53 21.70 25.49
CA SER A 21 33.94 20.53 24.68
C SER A 21 33.09 19.28 24.95
N GLU A 22 32.66 19.07 26.20
CA GLU A 22 31.80 17.95 26.59
C GLU A 22 30.29 18.18 26.40
N PHE A 23 29.86 19.39 26.00
CA PHE A 23 28.44 19.77 26.00
C PHE A 23 27.58 18.85 25.14
N ALA A 24 27.97 18.62 23.89
CA ALA A 24 27.22 17.78 22.95
C ALA A 24 27.03 16.36 23.50
N LYS A 25 28.12 15.73 23.97
CA LYS A 25 28.09 14.37 24.53
C LYS A 25 27.18 14.30 25.76
N LYS A 26 27.33 15.23 26.72
CA LYS A 26 26.54 15.25 27.96
C LYS A 26 25.06 15.47 27.69
N VAL A 27 24.71 16.38 26.77
CA VAL A 27 23.30 16.66 26.42
C VAL A 27 22.68 15.47 25.72
N VAL A 28 23.37 14.90 24.72
CA VAL A 28 22.88 13.72 24.01
C VAL A 28 22.66 12.55 24.96
N THR A 29 23.60 12.24 25.87
CA THR A 29 23.43 11.19 26.88
C THR A 29 22.19 11.44 27.75
N LYS A 30 21.94 12.69 28.16
CA LYS A 30 20.74 13.04 28.93
C LYS A 30 19.45 12.82 28.11
N ILE A 31 19.43 13.23 26.84
CA ILE A 31 18.30 13.02 25.94
C ILE A 31 18.04 11.52 25.74
N SER A 32 19.07 10.72 25.47
CA SER A 32 18.95 9.27 25.32
C SER A 32 18.40 8.61 26.59
N ASN A 33 18.90 9.00 27.76
CA ASN A 33 18.44 8.48 29.05
C ASN A 33 16.99 8.84 29.36
N PHE A 34 16.54 10.04 28.97
CA PHE A 34 15.18 10.51 29.17
C PHE A 34 14.19 9.84 28.22
N THR A 35 14.51 9.79 26.93
CA THR A 35 13.64 9.26 25.87
C THR A 35 13.70 7.74 25.72
N LYS A 36 14.74 7.10 26.27
CA LYS A 36 15.10 5.69 26.05
C LYS A 36 15.39 5.35 24.57
N LEU A 37 15.77 6.35 23.79
CA LEU A 37 16.14 6.20 22.38
C LEU A 37 17.65 6.45 22.19
N PRO A 38 18.30 5.82 21.20
CA PRO A 38 19.75 5.84 21.05
C PRO A 38 20.24 7.11 20.33
N PHE A 39 20.00 8.30 20.90
CA PHE A 39 20.53 9.55 20.36
C PHE A 39 22.05 9.59 20.40
N THR A 40 22.64 10.18 19.35
CA THR A 40 24.09 10.35 19.16
C THR A 40 24.39 11.78 18.70
N PRO A 41 25.58 12.34 19.00
CA PRO A 41 25.99 13.60 18.39
C PRO A 41 26.22 13.37 16.89
N SER A 42 25.73 14.27 16.03
CA SER A 42 26.01 14.19 14.59
C SER A 42 27.54 14.22 14.34
N PRO A 43 28.07 13.37 13.45
CA PRO A 43 29.50 13.36 13.13
C PRO A 43 29.95 14.62 12.39
N ASN A 44 29.03 15.32 11.71
CA ASN A 44 29.30 16.57 11.01
C ASN A 44 28.24 17.64 11.36
N LYS A 45 28.62 18.60 12.21
CA LYS A 45 27.72 19.67 12.66
C LYS A 45 27.42 20.71 11.58
N PHE A 46 28.31 20.90 10.62
CA PHE A 46 28.08 21.81 9.50
C PHE A 46 26.94 21.29 8.63
N GLU A 47 27.04 20.02 8.21
CA GLU A 47 26.00 19.35 7.42
C GLU A 47 24.65 19.37 8.15
N ALA A 48 24.59 18.93 9.41
CA ALA A 48 23.32 18.81 10.12
C ALA A 48 22.63 20.16 10.46
N ILE A 49 23.35 21.29 10.36
CA ILE A 49 22.78 22.65 10.50
C ILE A 49 22.39 23.21 9.13
N ALA A 50 23.27 23.06 8.15
CA ALA A 50 23.15 23.60 6.79
C ALA A 50 22.15 22.85 5.90
N ALA A 51 22.00 21.54 6.11
CA ALA A 51 21.15 20.64 5.34
C ALA A 51 20.30 19.75 6.25
N HIS A 52 19.15 19.28 5.76
CA HIS A 52 18.18 18.46 6.51
C HIS A 52 17.87 17.18 5.73
N ASP A 53 18.89 16.53 5.18
CA ASP A 53 18.77 15.38 4.28
C ASP A 53 18.09 14.19 4.95
N THR A 54 18.31 14.00 6.25
CA THR A 54 17.62 12.96 7.04
C THR A 54 16.10 13.21 7.09
N ILE A 55 15.64 14.47 7.11
CA ILE A 55 14.21 14.80 7.09
C ILE A 55 13.62 14.55 5.70
N VAL A 56 14.36 14.94 4.65
CA VAL A 56 13.99 14.67 3.25
C VAL A 56 13.88 13.17 2.99
N GLU A 57 14.87 12.40 3.42
CA GLU A 57 14.87 10.94 3.29
C GLU A 57 13.69 10.31 4.05
N PHE A 58 13.45 10.72 5.30
CA PHE A 58 12.36 10.18 6.10
C PHE A 58 10.99 10.51 5.49
N SER A 59 10.83 11.70 4.92
CA SER A 59 9.65 12.05 4.12
C SER A 59 9.45 11.09 2.94
N GLY A 60 10.53 10.75 2.22
CA GLY A 60 10.49 9.78 1.13
C GLY A 60 10.02 8.39 1.56
N ILE A 61 10.32 7.97 2.79
CA ILE A 61 9.80 6.74 3.39
C ILE A 61 8.29 6.86 3.63
N LEU A 62 7.82 7.96 4.21
CA LEU A 62 6.38 8.21 4.43
C LEU A 62 5.60 8.25 3.11
N LYS A 63 6.16 8.87 2.06
CA LYS A 63 5.60 8.82 0.70
C LYS A 63 5.44 7.39 0.22
N THR A 64 6.45 6.53 0.41
CA THR A 64 6.39 5.12 -0.02
C THR A 64 5.27 4.36 0.71
N ILE A 65 5.11 4.62 2.00
CA ILE A 65 4.00 4.08 2.80
C ILE A 65 2.66 4.58 2.27
N ALA A 66 2.52 5.88 2.02
CA ALA A 66 1.30 6.49 1.48
C ALA A 66 0.91 5.92 0.11
N VAL A 67 1.86 5.70 -0.81
CA VAL A 67 1.61 5.05 -2.10
C VAL A 67 1.05 3.63 -1.91
N SER A 68 1.63 2.88 -0.97
CA SER A 68 1.18 1.51 -0.68
C SER A 68 -0.22 1.50 -0.07
N LEU A 69 -0.48 2.38 0.91
CA LEU A 69 -1.79 2.53 1.55
C LEU A 69 -2.86 3.00 0.56
N MET A 70 -2.53 3.93 -0.35
CA MET A 70 -3.41 4.38 -1.42
C MET A 70 -3.86 3.20 -2.29
N LYS A 71 -2.93 2.33 -2.71
CA LYS A 71 -3.26 1.14 -3.49
C LYS A 71 -4.16 0.19 -2.70
N ILE A 72 -3.81 -0.13 -1.45
CA ILE A 72 -4.61 -1.01 -0.59
C ILE A 72 -6.04 -0.47 -0.43
N ALA A 73 -6.19 0.81 -0.09
CA ALA A 73 -7.52 1.43 0.06
C ALA A 73 -8.32 1.41 -1.25
N ASN A 74 -7.66 1.63 -2.38
CA ASN A 74 -8.26 1.53 -3.71
C ASN A 74 -8.77 0.11 -4.00
N ASP A 75 -7.96 -0.92 -3.78
CA ASP A 75 -8.37 -2.31 -3.98
C ASP A 75 -9.59 -2.65 -3.11
N ILE A 76 -9.55 -2.29 -1.83
CA ILE A 76 -10.63 -2.59 -0.89
C ILE A 76 -11.95 -1.91 -1.31
N ARG A 77 -11.92 -0.63 -1.70
CA ARG A 77 -13.16 0.05 -2.15
C ARG A 77 -13.67 -0.49 -3.49
N TRP A 78 -12.80 -0.94 -4.38
CA TRP A 78 -13.21 -1.55 -5.65
C TRP A 78 -13.78 -2.96 -5.45
N LEU A 79 -13.12 -3.80 -4.66
CA LEU A 79 -13.67 -5.12 -4.28
C LEU A 79 -15.01 -4.99 -3.55
N GLY A 80 -15.19 -3.93 -2.76
CA GLY A 80 -16.45 -3.60 -2.07
C GLY A 80 -17.47 -2.81 -2.89
N SER A 81 -17.19 -2.52 -4.17
CA SER A 81 -18.11 -1.74 -5.01
C SER A 81 -19.38 -2.54 -5.34
N GLY A 82 -20.55 -1.89 -5.35
CA GLY A 82 -21.82 -2.57 -5.64
C GLY A 82 -23.02 -1.89 -4.99
N PRO A 83 -24.05 -2.63 -4.51
CA PRO A 83 -24.06 -4.09 -4.32
C PRO A 83 -24.47 -4.90 -5.57
N ARG A 84 -24.96 -4.25 -6.64
CA ARG A 84 -25.50 -4.95 -7.82
C ARG A 84 -24.86 -4.60 -9.16
N CYS A 85 -24.10 -3.50 -9.23
CA CYS A 85 -23.65 -2.92 -10.50
C CYS A 85 -22.13 -2.76 -10.57
N ALA A 86 -21.37 -3.66 -9.94
CA ALA A 86 -19.89 -3.64 -9.93
C ALA A 86 -19.32 -5.00 -9.48
N ILE A 87 -18.15 -5.01 -8.83
CA ILE A 87 -17.40 -6.23 -8.45
C ILE A 87 -18.04 -6.96 -7.26
N GLY A 88 -18.21 -6.28 -6.12
CA GLY A 88 -18.94 -6.77 -4.96
C GLY A 88 -18.43 -8.08 -4.34
N GLU A 89 -17.13 -8.35 -4.37
CA GLU A 89 -16.53 -9.58 -3.83
C GLU A 89 -16.36 -9.54 -2.30
N ILE A 90 -16.33 -8.35 -1.72
CA ILE A 90 -16.28 -8.19 -0.26
C ILE A 90 -17.40 -7.28 0.23
N ASN A 91 -17.85 -7.51 1.46
CA ASN A 91 -18.73 -6.58 2.17
C ASN A 91 -17.90 -5.77 3.15
N LEU A 92 -18.02 -4.45 3.04
CA LEU A 92 -17.39 -3.51 3.98
C LEU A 92 -18.33 -3.26 5.16
N PRO A 93 -17.79 -3.00 6.37
CA PRO A 93 -18.61 -2.63 7.51
C PRO A 93 -19.34 -1.30 7.27
N SER A 94 -20.61 -1.23 7.71
CA SER A 94 -21.45 -0.04 7.60
C SER A 94 -21.40 0.76 8.91
N ASN A 95 -20.49 1.74 8.99
CA ASN A 95 -20.31 2.55 10.20
C ASN A 95 -21.31 3.73 10.28
N GLU A 96 -21.77 4.23 9.14
CA GLU A 96 -22.69 5.36 9.05
C GLU A 96 -23.67 5.22 7.86
N PRO A 97 -24.82 5.91 7.87
CA PRO A 97 -25.67 6.03 6.70
C PRO A 97 -24.92 6.72 5.54
N GLY A 98 -24.83 6.07 4.38
CA GLY A 98 -24.02 6.55 3.26
C GLY A 98 -24.68 7.59 2.34
N SER A 99 -25.95 7.90 2.54
CA SER A 99 -26.65 8.90 1.73
C SER A 99 -27.84 9.48 2.48
N SER A 100 -28.05 10.79 2.34
CA SER A 100 -29.22 11.49 2.87
C SER A 100 -30.53 11.14 2.15
N ILE A 101 -30.45 10.63 0.91
CA ILE A 101 -31.62 10.41 0.03
C ILE A 101 -31.76 8.96 -0.46
N MET A 102 -30.72 8.12 -0.32
CA MET A 102 -30.74 6.72 -0.76
C MET A 102 -30.71 5.78 0.45
N PRO A 103 -31.88 5.39 0.99
CA PRO A 103 -31.96 4.43 2.09
C PRO A 103 -31.20 3.14 1.77
N GLY A 104 -30.37 2.68 2.72
CA GLY A 104 -29.59 1.45 2.60
C GLY A 104 -28.28 1.57 1.79
N LYS A 105 -27.93 2.75 1.25
CA LYS A 105 -26.62 2.96 0.62
C LYS A 105 -25.53 3.07 1.68
N VAL A 106 -24.46 2.30 1.51
CA VAL A 106 -23.25 2.31 2.35
C VAL A 106 -22.05 2.67 1.48
N ASN A 107 -21.22 3.59 1.95
CA ASN A 107 -20.03 4.06 1.21
C ASN A 107 -18.74 3.53 1.85
N PRO A 108 -17.66 3.37 1.07
CA PRO A 108 -16.35 2.99 1.58
C PRO A 108 -15.61 4.18 2.23
N THR A 109 -16.24 4.89 3.17
CA THR A 109 -15.78 6.17 3.74
C THR A 109 -14.38 6.10 4.36
N GLN A 110 -14.03 4.98 4.97
CA GLN A 110 -12.68 4.75 5.53
C GLN A 110 -11.62 4.63 4.43
N CYS A 111 -11.97 4.05 3.27
CA CYS A 111 -11.08 4.05 2.11
C CYS A 111 -10.92 5.48 1.57
N GLU A 112 -12.02 6.24 1.47
CA GLU A 112 -12.02 7.63 1.00
C GLU A 112 -11.10 8.49 1.88
N ALA A 113 -11.27 8.46 3.20
CA ALA A 113 -10.43 9.18 4.15
C ALA A 113 -8.94 8.81 4.01
N LEU A 114 -8.63 7.51 3.94
CA LEU A 114 -7.25 7.05 3.79
C LEU A 114 -6.63 7.53 2.46
N THR A 115 -7.38 7.46 1.35
CA THR A 115 -6.88 7.94 0.06
C THR A 115 -6.62 9.46 0.05
N MET A 116 -7.48 10.27 0.68
CA MET A 116 -7.25 11.72 0.84
C MET A 116 -6.00 12.01 1.69
N VAL A 117 -5.82 11.28 2.80
CA VAL A 117 -4.61 11.38 3.63
C VAL A 117 -3.36 11.04 2.82
N CYS A 118 -3.40 9.98 2.02
CA CYS A 118 -2.27 9.61 1.18
C CYS A 118 -1.92 10.72 0.18
N ALA A 119 -2.92 11.35 -0.45
CA ALA A 119 -2.69 12.50 -1.33
C ALA A 119 -2.03 13.68 -0.61
N GLN A 120 -2.48 13.99 0.62
CA GLN A 120 -1.89 15.05 1.45
C GLN A 120 -0.41 14.76 1.76
N VAL A 121 -0.08 13.52 2.13
CA VAL A 121 1.32 13.12 2.40
C VAL A 121 2.21 13.30 1.18
N LEU A 122 1.72 12.98 -0.02
CA LEU A 122 2.48 13.18 -1.27
C LEU A 122 2.74 14.69 -1.54
N GLY A 123 1.77 15.55 -1.24
CA GLY A 123 1.96 17.00 -1.31
C GLY A 123 2.95 17.53 -0.27
N ASN A 124 2.87 17.00 0.96
CA ASN A 124 3.79 17.33 2.04
C ASN A 124 5.24 16.93 1.69
N ASP A 125 5.43 15.75 1.09
CA ASP A 125 6.74 15.28 0.62
C ASP A 125 7.34 16.24 -0.41
N THR A 126 6.54 16.68 -1.38
CA THR A 126 6.98 17.67 -2.36
C THR A 126 7.43 18.97 -1.70
N THR A 127 6.67 19.45 -0.70
CA THR A 127 7.00 20.65 0.07
C THR A 127 8.33 20.48 0.83
N ILE A 128 8.53 19.31 1.47
CA ILE A 128 9.76 18.98 2.20
C ILE A 128 10.96 18.91 1.25
N ASN A 129 10.81 18.31 0.07
CA ASN A 129 11.88 18.22 -0.93
C ASN A 129 12.34 19.61 -1.39
N ILE A 130 11.40 20.52 -1.70
CA ILE A 130 11.70 21.90 -2.09
C ILE A 130 12.41 22.63 -0.93
N ALA A 131 11.85 22.55 0.27
CA ALA A 131 12.41 23.19 1.47
C ALA A 131 13.82 22.66 1.82
N GLY A 132 14.04 21.34 1.69
CA GLY A 132 15.33 20.70 1.91
C GLY A 132 16.40 21.20 0.94
N SER A 133 16.04 21.42 -0.33
CA SER A 133 16.95 21.96 -1.35
C SER A 133 17.28 23.46 -1.20
N SER A 134 16.57 24.17 -0.33
CA SER A 134 16.65 25.64 -0.20
C SER A 134 17.67 26.11 0.86
N GLY A 135 18.64 25.28 1.22
CA GLY A 135 19.73 25.66 2.13
C GLY A 135 20.70 26.65 1.47
N ASN A 136 21.18 27.64 2.22
CA ASN A 136 22.21 28.56 1.76
C ASN A 136 23.36 28.61 2.77
N PHE A 137 24.56 28.23 2.31
CA PHE A 137 25.79 28.21 3.12
C PHE A 137 25.59 27.43 4.43
N GLU A 138 25.79 28.04 5.60
CA GLU A 138 25.83 27.36 6.89
C GLU A 138 24.44 27.02 7.47
N LEU A 139 23.33 27.47 6.89
CA LEU A 139 22.01 27.31 7.51
C LEU A 139 20.86 27.15 6.49
N ASN A 140 20.13 26.04 6.59
CA ASN A 140 18.79 25.96 6.00
C ASN A 140 17.76 26.63 6.91
N VAL A 141 17.12 27.69 6.46
CA VAL A 141 16.12 28.48 7.21
C VAL A 141 14.67 27.99 7.04
N PHE A 142 14.44 26.96 6.24
CA PHE A 142 13.12 26.36 5.98
C PHE A 142 12.75 25.29 7.03
N LYS A 143 13.44 25.24 8.17
CA LYS A 143 13.21 24.24 9.24
C LYS A 143 11.75 24.14 9.68
N PRO A 144 11.02 25.26 9.92
CA PRO A 144 9.64 25.19 10.39
C PRO A 144 8.70 24.49 9.41
N VAL A 145 8.80 24.78 8.10
CA VAL A 145 7.93 24.15 7.10
C VAL A 145 8.27 22.68 6.89
N MET A 146 9.55 22.29 6.98
CA MET A 146 9.94 20.88 6.90
C MET A 146 9.38 20.06 8.07
N ILE A 147 9.59 20.51 9.31
CA ILE A 147 9.14 19.75 10.48
C ILE A 147 7.61 19.74 10.60
N TYR A 148 6.92 20.83 10.24
CA TYR A 148 5.47 20.87 10.21
C TYR A 148 4.89 19.80 9.28
N ASN A 149 5.35 19.76 8.03
CA ASN A 149 4.87 18.80 7.03
C ASN A 149 5.23 17.36 7.41
N LEU A 150 6.40 17.15 8.01
CA LEU A 150 6.82 15.82 8.44
C LEU A 150 5.93 15.30 9.58
N LEU A 151 5.74 16.10 10.64
CA LEU A 151 4.89 15.72 11.77
C LEU A 151 3.42 15.56 11.37
N GLN A 152 2.92 16.43 10.49
CA GLN A 152 1.57 16.29 9.94
C GLN A 152 1.43 14.95 9.19
N SER A 153 2.40 14.60 8.34
CA SER A 153 2.38 13.34 7.59
C SER A 153 2.42 12.11 8.50
N ILE A 154 3.26 12.13 9.55
CA ILE A 154 3.33 11.07 10.57
C ILE A 154 1.98 10.88 11.25
N ASN A 155 1.37 11.97 11.74
CA ASN A 155 0.09 11.92 12.45
C ASN A 155 -1.04 11.42 11.55
N LEU A 156 -1.17 12.00 10.35
CA LEU A 156 -2.20 11.63 9.39
C LEU A 156 -2.11 10.15 9.01
N ILE A 157 -0.93 9.65 8.66
CA ILE A 157 -0.75 8.22 8.32
C ILE A 157 -1.10 7.34 9.52
N SER A 158 -0.60 7.69 10.71
CA SER A 158 -0.81 6.88 11.92
C SER A 158 -2.30 6.79 12.27
N ASP A 159 -2.99 7.92 12.31
CA ASP A 159 -4.41 7.99 12.68
C ASP A 159 -5.29 7.34 11.61
N ALA A 160 -5.05 7.63 10.33
CA ALA A 160 -5.80 7.05 9.23
C ALA A 160 -5.60 5.53 9.14
N SER A 161 -4.38 5.03 9.34
CA SER A 161 -4.11 3.58 9.35
C SER A 161 -4.82 2.88 10.51
N ASN A 162 -4.81 3.48 11.70
CA ASN A 162 -5.51 2.95 12.87
C ASN A 162 -7.03 2.94 12.66
N SER A 163 -7.59 4.04 12.14
CA SER A 163 -9.01 4.14 11.82
C SER A 163 -9.41 3.15 10.73
N PHE A 164 -8.65 3.06 9.64
CA PHE A 164 -8.89 2.13 8.54
C PHE A 164 -8.85 0.67 9.00
N ASN A 165 -7.88 0.31 9.85
CA ASN A 165 -7.81 -1.03 10.43
C ASN A 165 -9.03 -1.35 11.30
N LYS A 166 -9.36 -0.44 12.24
CA LYS A 166 -10.44 -0.65 13.21
C LYS A 166 -11.83 -0.65 12.56
N ASN A 167 -12.09 0.31 11.69
CA ASN A 167 -13.42 0.64 11.17
C ASN A 167 -13.65 0.11 9.75
N CYS A 168 -12.66 -0.52 9.11
CA CYS A 168 -12.82 -1.15 7.81
C CYS A 168 -12.26 -2.57 7.81
N ILE A 169 -10.93 -2.73 7.88
CA ILE A 169 -10.25 -4.02 7.65
C ILE A 169 -10.77 -5.14 8.55
N LYS A 170 -10.90 -4.89 9.86
CA LYS A 170 -11.39 -5.90 10.82
C LYS A 170 -12.82 -6.38 10.55
N GLY A 171 -13.63 -5.58 9.86
CA GLY A 171 -15.04 -5.88 9.57
C GLY A 171 -15.29 -6.48 8.19
N ILE A 172 -14.26 -6.68 7.36
CA ILE A 172 -14.42 -7.19 6.00
C ILE A 172 -14.91 -8.65 6.05
N THR A 173 -15.94 -8.96 5.26
CA THR A 173 -16.39 -10.32 5.02
C THR A 173 -16.43 -10.62 3.52
N ALA A 174 -16.21 -11.88 3.14
CA ALA A 174 -16.28 -12.30 1.75
C ALA A 174 -17.73 -12.45 1.29
N ASN A 175 -18.06 -11.92 0.11
CA ASN A 175 -19.29 -12.25 -0.59
C ASN A 175 -19.06 -13.49 -1.45
N LEU A 176 -19.22 -14.67 -0.83
CA LEU A 176 -18.94 -15.95 -1.47
C LEU A 176 -19.79 -16.19 -2.73
N PHE A 177 -21.00 -15.62 -2.79
CA PHE A 177 -21.86 -15.73 -3.97
C PHE A 177 -21.25 -15.02 -5.17
N ASN A 178 -20.85 -13.75 -5.01
CA ASN A 178 -20.22 -13.00 -6.11
C ASN A 178 -18.85 -13.56 -6.48
N ILE A 179 -18.04 -13.96 -5.50
CA ILE A 179 -16.73 -14.59 -5.74
C ILE A 179 -16.89 -15.86 -6.57
N ASP A 180 -17.80 -16.76 -6.19
CA ASP A 180 -18.04 -18.01 -6.92
C ASP A 180 -18.58 -17.75 -8.32
N ASN A 181 -19.50 -16.80 -8.48
CA ASN A 181 -20.01 -16.40 -9.78
C ASN A 181 -18.90 -15.82 -10.69
N ASN A 182 -18.04 -14.94 -10.17
CA ASN A 182 -16.92 -14.38 -10.94
C ASN A 182 -15.91 -15.46 -11.33
N LEU A 183 -15.60 -16.38 -10.41
CA LEU A 183 -14.70 -17.50 -10.65
C LEU A 183 -15.20 -18.40 -11.78
N ASN A 184 -16.48 -18.79 -11.73
CA ASN A 184 -17.08 -19.73 -12.69
C ASN A 184 -17.37 -19.09 -14.07
N ASN A 185 -17.47 -17.76 -14.13
CA ASN A 185 -17.61 -17.01 -15.39
C ASN A 185 -16.26 -16.59 -16.00
N SER A 186 -15.16 -16.70 -15.27
CA SER A 186 -13.85 -16.28 -15.77
C SER A 186 -13.33 -17.21 -16.87
N LEU A 187 -12.91 -16.60 -17.98
CA LEU A 187 -12.26 -17.32 -19.08
C LEU A 187 -10.79 -17.63 -18.78
N MET A 188 -10.20 -17.08 -17.71
CA MET A 188 -8.77 -17.26 -17.41
C MET A 188 -8.45 -18.63 -16.81
N LEU A 189 -9.46 -19.38 -16.35
CA LEU A 189 -9.28 -20.77 -15.92
C LEU A 189 -8.81 -21.68 -17.07
N VAL A 190 -8.97 -21.23 -18.32
CA VAL A 190 -8.49 -21.92 -19.52
C VAL A 190 -6.98 -22.20 -19.48
N THR A 191 -6.21 -21.40 -18.72
CA THR A 191 -4.76 -21.60 -18.54
C THR A 191 -4.41 -22.96 -17.95
N ALA A 192 -5.30 -23.55 -17.15
CA ALA A 192 -5.13 -24.91 -16.65
C ALA A 192 -5.17 -25.98 -17.76
N LEU A 193 -5.70 -25.66 -18.93
CA LEU A 193 -5.77 -26.58 -20.07
C LEU A 193 -4.47 -26.65 -20.87
N ASN A 194 -3.58 -25.65 -20.76
CA ASN A 194 -2.36 -25.57 -21.57
C ASN A 194 -1.51 -26.86 -21.52
N PRO A 195 -1.26 -27.50 -20.36
CA PRO A 195 -0.47 -28.74 -20.28
C PRO A 195 -1.18 -29.98 -20.88
N HIS A 196 -2.49 -29.90 -21.15
CA HIS A 196 -3.30 -31.03 -21.58
C HIS A 196 -3.65 -30.97 -23.07
N ILE A 197 -3.92 -29.78 -23.60
CA ILE A 197 -4.35 -29.59 -24.99
C ILE A 197 -3.44 -28.65 -25.80
N GLY A 198 -2.41 -28.06 -25.17
CA GLY A 198 -1.53 -27.07 -25.79
C GLY A 198 -2.12 -25.66 -25.79
N TYR A 199 -1.25 -24.66 -25.91
CA TYR A 199 -1.62 -23.24 -25.86
C TYR A 199 -2.61 -22.86 -26.96
N ASP A 200 -2.36 -23.25 -28.22
CA ASP A 200 -3.20 -22.86 -29.36
C ASP A 200 -4.64 -23.36 -29.24
N ASN A 201 -4.82 -24.59 -28.75
CA ASN A 201 -6.16 -25.15 -28.54
C ASN A 201 -6.85 -24.49 -27.34
N ALA A 202 -6.13 -24.21 -26.25
CA ALA A 202 -6.66 -23.46 -25.11
C ALA A 202 -7.10 -22.03 -25.53
N ALA A 203 -6.34 -21.35 -26.39
CA ALA A 203 -6.72 -20.06 -26.95
C ALA A 203 -8.02 -20.14 -27.77
N LYS A 204 -8.18 -21.17 -28.60
CA LYS A 204 -9.43 -21.44 -29.35
C LYS A 204 -10.62 -21.69 -28.41
N VAL A 205 -10.43 -22.41 -27.31
CA VAL A 205 -11.47 -22.61 -26.28
C VAL A 205 -11.91 -21.27 -25.71
N ALA A 206 -10.98 -20.42 -25.27
CA ALA A 206 -11.31 -19.12 -24.70
C ALA A 206 -12.03 -18.21 -25.71
N GLN A 207 -11.56 -18.19 -26.97
CA GLN A 207 -12.17 -17.39 -28.03
C GLN A 207 -13.60 -17.85 -28.33
N LYS A 208 -13.83 -19.16 -28.40
CA LYS A 208 -15.18 -19.70 -28.61
C LYS A 208 -16.10 -19.44 -27.42
N ALA A 209 -15.62 -19.65 -26.19
CA ALA A 209 -16.38 -19.36 -24.97
C ALA A 209 -16.84 -17.89 -24.93
N TYR A 210 -15.94 -16.96 -25.26
CA TYR A 210 -16.25 -15.54 -25.36
C TYR A 210 -17.26 -15.24 -26.46
N SER A 211 -17.00 -15.69 -27.70
CA SER A 211 -17.80 -15.35 -28.88
C SER A 211 -19.23 -15.89 -28.78
N ASP A 212 -19.39 -17.09 -28.22
CA ASP A 212 -20.68 -17.77 -28.12
C ASP A 212 -21.40 -17.46 -26.79
N GLY A 213 -20.75 -16.74 -25.85
CA GLY A 213 -21.32 -16.46 -24.53
C GLY A 213 -21.55 -17.72 -23.68
N ILE A 214 -20.67 -18.72 -23.79
CA ILE A 214 -20.76 -20.00 -23.09
C ILE A 214 -19.59 -20.23 -22.13
N THR A 215 -19.75 -21.19 -21.21
CA THR A 215 -18.68 -21.54 -20.27
C THR A 215 -17.50 -22.21 -20.98
N LEU A 216 -16.31 -22.11 -20.39
CA LEU A 216 -15.11 -22.82 -20.87
C LEU A 216 -15.36 -24.32 -21.04
N LYS A 217 -16.12 -24.93 -20.12
CA LYS A 217 -16.49 -26.35 -20.20
C LYS A 217 -17.26 -26.66 -21.48
N LYS A 218 -18.34 -25.91 -21.75
CA LYS A 218 -19.16 -26.08 -22.96
C LYS A 218 -18.33 -25.87 -24.23
N ALA A 219 -17.49 -24.82 -24.26
CA ALA A 219 -16.61 -24.56 -25.40
C ALA A 219 -15.61 -25.70 -25.64
N THR A 220 -14.95 -26.18 -24.59
CA THR A 220 -13.95 -27.26 -24.67
C THR A 220 -14.56 -28.54 -25.23
N VAL A 221 -15.75 -28.91 -24.74
CA VAL A 221 -16.47 -30.11 -25.16
C VAL A 221 -16.98 -29.97 -26.59
N SER A 222 -17.51 -28.80 -26.97
CA SER A 222 -17.99 -28.52 -28.33
C SER A 222 -16.88 -28.59 -29.39
N LEU A 223 -15.64 -28.25 -29.01
CA LEU A 223 -14.47 -28.33 -29.87
C LEU A 223 -13.85 -29.73 -29.92
N GLY A 224 -14.38 -30.69 -29.15
CA GLY A 224 -13.89 -32.06 -29.10
C GLY A 224 -12.52 -32.21 -28.43
N TYR A 225 -12.06 -31.21 -27.67
CA TYR A 225 -10.74 -31.27 -27.03
C TYR A 225 -10.73 -32.12 -25.77
N LEU A 226 -11.79 -32.08 -24.96
CA LEU A 226 -11.93 -32.86 -23.72
C LEU A 226 -13.41 -33.20 -23.48
N THR A 227 -13.65 -34.28 -22.74
CA THR A 227 -14.97 -34.59 -22.17
C THR A 227 -15.28 -33.72 -20.95
N ASP A 228 -16.56 -33.66 -20.55
CA ASP A 228 -17.00 -32.98 -19.31
C ASP A 228 -16.19 -33.41 -18.08
N LYS A 229 -15.95 -34.72 -17.93
CA LYS A 229 -15.23 -35.30 -16.78
C LYS A 229 -13.75 -34.94 -16.78
N GLU A 230 -13.13 -34.90 -17.95
CA GLU A 230 -11.73 -34.49 -18.08
C GLU A 230 -11.57 -32.99 -17.81
N PHE A 231 -12.50 -32.17 -18.28
CA PHE A 231 -12.52 -30.74 -17.97
C PHE A 231 -12.60 -30.53 -16.45
N ASP A 232 -13.55 -31.15 -15.75
CA ASP A 232 -13.70 -31.00 -14.29
C ASP A 232 -12.46 -31.51 -13.52
N LYS A 233 -11.76 -32.51 -14.07
CA LYS A 233 -10.52 -33.03 -13.48
C LYS A 233 -9.36 -32.05 -13.61
N PHE A 234 -9.21 -31.41 -14.78
CA PHE A 234 -8.08 -30.52 -15.07
C PHE A 234 -8.32 -29.09 -14.59
N VAL A 235 -9.56 -28.60 -14.67
CA VAL A 235 -9.97 -27.25 -14.28
C VAL A 235 -10.67 -27.31 -12.93
N ASN A 236 -9.87 -27.46 -11.88
CA ASN A 236 -10.35 -27.39 -10.50
C ASN A 236 -9.70 -26.20 -9.78
N PRO A 237 -10.43 -25.09 -9.55
CA PRO A 237 -9.88 -23.87 -8.94
C PRO A 237 -9.15 -24.10 -7.62
N LYS A 238 -9.60 -25.08 -6.80
CA LYS A 238 -8.93 -25.42 -5.53
C LYS A 238 -7.50 -25.93 -5.72
N ASN A 239 -7.21 -26.52 -6.87
CA ASN A 239 -5.89 -27.04 -7.23
C ASN A 239 -5.06 -26.04 -8.07
N MET A 240 -5.62 -24.89 -8.44
CA MET A 240 -4.98 -23.87 -9.29
C MET A 240 -4.29 -22.75 -8.49
N LEU A 241 -4.06 -22.97 -7.19
CA LEU A 241 -3.55 -21.96 -6.26
C LEU A 241 -2.03 -22.03 -6.05
N ASN A 242 -1.35 -23.01 -6.66
CA ASN A 242 0.08 -23.29 -6.47
C ASN A 242 0.70 -23.92 -7.73
N PRO A 243 2.04 -23.92 -7.88
CA PRO A 243 2.70 -24.65 -8.95
C PRO A 243 2.36 -26.14 -8.94
N ILE A 244 2.18 -26.72 -10.14
CA ILE A 244 1.95 -28.16 -10.29
C ILE A 244 3.22 -28.91 -9.91
N LYS A 245 3.15 -29.81 -8.92
CA LYS A 245 4.24 -30.75 -8.65
C LYS A 245 4.37 -31.70 -9.84
N LYS A 246 5.50 -31.67 -10.55
CA LYS A 246 5.82 -32.70 -11.55
C LYS A 246 5.83 -34.05 -10.86
N ASN A 247 4.94 -34.96 -11.28
CA ASN A 247 5.12 -36.37 -10.98
C ASN A 247 6.38 -36.81 -11.74
N ASN A 248 7.50 -36.93 -11.02
CA ASN A 248 8.66 -37.68 -11.48
C ASN A 248 8.29 -39.17 -11.48
N LYS A 249 7.45 -39.59 -12.42
CA LYS A 249 7.36 -40.99 -12.83
C LYS A 249 8.11 -41.10 -14.15
N LYS A 250 9.40 -41.42 -14.01
CA LYS A 250 10.12 -42.21 -15.01
C LYS A 250 9.52 -43.60 -15.06
#